data_AF-A0A6G4X3Y3-F1
#
_entry.id   AF-A0A6G4X3Y3-F1
#
_cell.length_a   1.000
_cell.length_b   1.000
_cell.length_c   1.000
_cell.angle_alpha   90.00
_cell.angle_beta   90.00
_cell.angle_gamma   90.00
#
_symmetry.space_group_name_H-M   'P 1'
#
loop_
_entity.id
_entity.type
_entity.pdbx_description
1 polymer ?
#
loop_
_entity_poly.entity_id
_entity_poly.type
_entity_poly.pdbx_seq_one_letter_code
_entity_poly.pdbx_strand_id
1 'polypeptide(L)' 'MNPGGGPASLVGVVPAQAIARACELTRQPRRRAGARRIPGKRAGTSADQGLFGHGSAVILTR' A
#
# COMPACT_ATOMS: atom_id res chain seq x y z
N MET A 1 3.52 -3.94 -7.15
CA MET A 1 4.01 -4.98 -6.21
C MET A 1 3.55 -4.65 -4.80
N ASN A 2 3.14 -5.64 -4.01
CA ASN A 2 2.70 -5.48 -2.62
C ASN A 2 3.72 -6.16 -1.69
N PRO A 3 4.76 -5.44 -1.22
CA PRO A 3 5.82 -6.05 -0.42
C PRO A 3 5.27 -6.74 0.84
N GLY A 4 4.25 -6.18 1.48
CA GLY A 4 3.64 -6.69 2.70
C GLY A 4 2.56 -7.75 2.51
N GLY A 5 2.43 -8.34 1.30
CA GLY A 5 1.50 -9.44 1.03
C GLY A 5 0.15 -9.00 0.41
N GLY A 6 -0.20 -7.72 0.49
CA GLY A 6 -1.34 -7.16 -0.24
C GLY A 6 -2.70 -7.76 0.18
N PRO A 7 -3.69 -7.84 -0.74
CA PRO A 7 -5.05 -8.25 -0.39
C PRO A 7 -5.16 -9.69 0.10
N ALA A 8 -4.24 -10.59 -0.30
CA ALA A 8 -4.19 -11.96 0.18
C ALA A 8 -3.96 -12.05 1.70
N SER A 9 -3.36 -11.03 2.31
CA SER A 9 -3.12 -10.96 3.76
C SER A 9 -4.26 -10.32 4.55
N LEU A 10 -5.29 -9.79 3.89
CA LEU A 10 -6.40 -9.03 4.49
C LEU A 10 -7.77 -9.40 3.90
N VAL A 11 -7.99 -10.70 3.64
CA VAL A 11 -9.22 -11.22 3.04
C VAL A 11 -10.43 -10.86 3.92
N GLY A 12 -11.47 -10.30 3.32
CA GLY A 12 -12.72 -9.94 4.01
C GLY A 12 -12.75 -8.57 4.69
N VAL A 13 -11.63 -7.83 4.73
CA VAL A 13 -11.54 -6.53 5.45
C VAL A 13 -11.34 -5.34 4.49
N VAL A 14 -12.29 -5.13 3.58
CA VAL A 14 -12.19 -4.14 2.48
C VAL A 14 -11.77 -2.72 2.94
N PRO A 15 -12.33 -2.13 4.02
CA PRO A 15 -11.92 -0.80 4.48
C PRO A 15 -10.46 -0.77 4.98
N ALA A 16 -10.03 -1.83 5.66
CA ALA A 16 -8.68 -1.89 6.21
C ALA A 16 -7.62 -2.05 5.11
N GLN A 17 -7.97 -2.58 3.95
CA GLN A 17 -7.03 -2.79 2.85
C GLN A 17 -6.46 -1.46 2.32
N ALA A 18 -7.30 -0.46 2.09
CA ALA A 18 -6.85 0.86 1.62
C ALA A 18 -5.90 1.53 2.63
N ILE A 19 -6.24 1.48 3.92
CA ILE A 19 -5.41 2.03 5.00
C ILE A 19 -4.09 1.27 5.09
N ALA A 20 -4.11 -0.06 4.98
CA ALA A 20 -2.91 -0.88 5.03
C ALA A 20 -1.95 -0.57 3.87
N ARG A 21 -2.46 -0.39 2.65
CA ARG A 21 -1.63 0.00 1.49
C ARG A 21 -1.04 1.39 1.64
N ALA A 22 -1.81 2.36 2.13
CA ALA A 22 -1.29 3.69 2.44
C ALA A 22 -0.19 3.65 3.52
N CYS A 23 -0.40 2.88 4.59
CA CYS A 23 0.59 2.66 5.63
C CYS A 23 1.86 1.96 5.10
N GLU A 24 1.71 1.01 4.18
CA GLU A 24 2.85 0.34 3.56
C GLU A 24 3.65 1.29 2.65
N LEU A 25 2.98 2.14 1.87
CA LEU A 25 3.64 3.17 1.06
C LEU A 25 4.52 4.08 1.91
N THR A 26 3.98 4.59 3.03
CA THR A 26 4.69 5.53 3.90
C THR A 26 5.82 4.87 4.71
N ARG A 27 5.75 3.57 4.99
CA ARG A 27 6.84 2.83 5.68
C ARG A 27 8.12 2.75 4.86
N GLN A 28 8.03 2.75 3.53
CA GLN A 28 9.19 2.62 2.63
C GLN A 28 10.18 3.81 2.76
N PRO A 29 9.78 5.08 2.52
CA PRO A 29 10.67 6.22 2.67
C PRO A 29 11.07 6.48 4.13
N ARG A 30 10.20 6.12 5.10
CA ARG A 30 10.48 6.23 6.55
C ARG A 30 11.44 5.17 7.09
N ARG A 31 11.99 4.28 6.24
CA ARG A 31 12.88 3.18 6.63
C ARG A 31 12.28 2.21 7.66
N ARG A 32 10.95 2.06 7.69
CA ARG A 32 10.21 1.16 8.60
C ARG A 32 9.73 -0.14 7.93
N ALA A 33 10.19 -0.42 6.70
CA ALA A 33 9.81 -1.60 5.93
C ALA A 33 10.70 -2.85 6.19
N GLY A 34 11.75 -2.73 7.02
CA GLY A 34 12.66 -3.84 7.34
C GLY A 34 13.27 -4.48 6.08
N ALA A 35 13.30 -5.81 6.04
CA ALA A 35 13.80 -6.59 4.89
C ALA A 35 13.00 -6.37 3.59
N ARG A 36 11.78 -5.84 3.67
CA ARG A 36 10.91 -5.55 2.52
C ARG A 36 11.11 -4.15 1.94
N ARG A 37 12.17 -3.46 2.37
CA ARG A 37 12.49 -2.11 1.91
C ARG A 37 12.95 -2.13 0.46
N ILE A 38 12.43 -1.21 -0.33
CA ILE A 38 12.85 -1.00 -1.72
C ILE A 38 13.94 0.09 -1.74
N PRO A 39 15.17 -0.22 -2.16
CA PRO A 39 16.24 0.78 -2.29
C PRO A 39 15.88 1.87 -3.29
N GLY A 40 16.28 3.12 -3.01
CA GLY A 40 16.11 4.23 -3.96
C GLY A 40 14.67 4.64 -4.27
N LYS A 41 13.67 4.21 -3.49
CA LYS A 41 12.26 4.52 -3.75
C LYS A 41 11.99 6.04 -3.66
N ARG A 42 11.66 6.68 -4.78
CA ARG A 42 11.35 8.12 -4.89
C ARG A 42 9.85 8.42 -4.98
N ALA A 43 9.08 7.46 -5.49
CA ALA A 43 7.63 7.55 -5.59
C ALA A 43 7.01 6.16 -5.35
N GLY A 44 5.72 6.14 -5.02
CA GLY A 44 4.93 4.92 -4.96
C GLY A 44 3.46 5.22 -5.16
N THR A 45 2.69 4.22 -5.57
CA THR A 45 1.24 4.32 -5.69
C THR A 45 0.54 3.13 -5.04
N SER A 46 -0.64 3.35 -4.47
CA SER A 46 -1.65 2.31 -4.27
C SER A 46 -2.84 2.58 -5.18
N ALA A 47 -3.54 1.51 -5.52
CA ALA A 47 -4.86 1.55 -6.13
C ALA A 47 -5.71 0.55 -5.36
N ASP A 48 -6.87 0.97 -4.90
CA ASP A 48 -7.74 0.24 -4.00
C ASP A 48 -9.10 0.12 -4.66
N GLN A 49 -9.54 -1.10 -4.92
CA GLN A 49 -10.82 -1.35 -5.55
C GLN A 49 -11.87 -1.55 -4.44
N GLY A 50 -12.86 -0.66 -4.43
CA GLY A 50 -14.06 -0.78 -3.61
C GLY A 50 -15.16 -1.57 -4.32
N LEU A 51 -16.27 -1.76 -3.64
CA LEU A 51 -17.47 -2.37 -4.21
C LEU A 51 -18.21 -1.38 -5.12
N PHE A 52 -19.10 -1.88 -5.98
CA PHE A 52 -19.98 -1.07 -6.83
C PHE A 52 -19.21 -0.09 -7.74
N GLY A 53 -18.07 -0.53 -8.30
CA GLY A 53 -17.27 0.27 -9.22
C GLY A 53 -16.51 1.44 -8.59
N HIS A 54 -16.56 1.58 -7.26
CA HIS A 54 -15.78 2.61 -6.57
C HIS A 54 -14.32 2.20 -6.46
N GLY A 55 -13.42 3.17 -6.45
CA GLY A 55 -12.01 2.94 -6.23
C GLY A 55 -11.33 4.19 -5.72
N SER A 56 -10.17 4.01 -5.12
CA SER A 56 -9.30 5.10 -4.72
C SER A 56 -7.87 4.78 -5.12
N ALA A 57 -7.06 5.83 -5.24
CA ALA A 57 -5.64 5.70 -5.49
C ALA A 57 -4.90 6.74 -4.64
N VAL A 58 -3.74 6.36 -4.14
CA VAL A 58 -2.85 7.25 -3.40
C VAL A 58 -1.51 7.26 -4.12
N ILE A 59 -1.02 8.44 -4.47
CA ILE A 59 0.33 8.64 -4.96
C ILE A 59 1.14 9.29 -3.85
N LEU A 60 2.25 8.67 -3.48
CA LEU A 60 3.23 9.23 -2.55
C LEU A 60 4.47 9.62 -3.33
N THR A 61 4.83 10.90 -3.26
CA THR A 61 6.12 11.43 -3.70
C THR A 61 6.97 11.76 -2.47
N ARG A 62 8.30 11.79 -2.64
CA ARG A 62 9.22 12.25 -1.59
C ARG A 62 9.34 13.76 -1.61
#